data_AF-A0A539EBV9-F1
#
_entry.id   AF-A0A539EBV9-F1
#
_cell.length_a   1.000
_cell.length_b   1.000
_cell.length_c   1.000
_cell.angle_alpha   90.00
_cell.angle_beta   90.00
_cell.angle_gamma   90.00
#
_symmetry.space_group_name_H-M   'P 1'
#
loop_
_entity.id
_entity.type
_entity.pdbx_description
1 polymer ?
#
loop_
_entity_poly.entity_id
_entity_poly.type
_entity_poly.pdbx_seq_one_letter_code
_entity_poly.pdbx_strand_id
1 'polypeptide(L)'
;IDGVDWSNGYLDFGLCLIVREGMESQFRSPQDLAGKRVAIYDDPAAERWVQQNIPGARVSKFSGDSGWFEAVENDQVDALVYDYPFAAEEIKEHPRTVIARYNLNQSKYAVGVPKGNYDLIYEVNQALDRFKATPAYVDLMREYLSSSSEIFTRAIAGKKTYTVKQGDTLSMIAQRELGETGRWREIWDLNRDRVANENLIYPRLVLVMP
;
A
#
# COMPACT_ATOMS: atom_id res chain seq x y z
N ILE A 1 14.09 -14.46 10.62
CA ILE A 1 15.39 -14.79 10.02
C ILE A 1 16.35 -14.98 11.17
N ASP A 2 16.91 -16.18 11.32
CA ASP A 2 17.83 -16.48 12.41
C ASP A 2 19.12 -15.68 12.26
N GLY A 3 19.70 -15.23 13.38
CA GLY A 3 20.94 -14.47 13.37
C GLY A 3 20.81 -13.01 12.93
N VAL A 4 19.59 -12.47 12.83
CA VAL A 4 19.34 -11.06 12.47
C VAL A 4 18.56 -10.34 13.57
N ASP A 5 19.04 -9.16 13.95
CA ASP A 5 18.28 -8.17 14.71
C ASP A 5 17.82 -7.04 13.76
N TRP A 6 16.68 -6.41 14.04
CA TRP A 6 16.03 -5.45 13.13
C TRP A 6 16.03 -4.04 13.69
N SER A 7 16.25 -3.05 12.83
CA SER A 7 16.06 -1.64 13.13
C SER A 7 14.57 -1.29 13.37
N ASN A 8 14.32 -0.03 13.73
CA ASN A 8 13.02 0.62 13.57
C ASN A 8 12.56 0.50 12.10
N GLY A 9 11.24 0.52 11.90
CA GLY A 9 10.66 0.51 10.55
C GLY A 9 10.96 1.82 9.82
N TYR A 10 11.48 1.71 8.60
CA TYR A 10 11.73 2.86 7.73
C TYR A 10 10.62 3.10 6.72
N LEU A 11 9.79 2.10 6.45
CA LEU A 11 8.61 2.22 5.58
C LEU A 11 7.52 1.29 6.10
N ASP A 12 6.39 1.85 6.53
CA ASP A 12 5.17 1.08 6.81
C ASP A 12 4.37 0.94 5.51
N PHE A 13 3.86 -0.26 5.26
CA PHE A 13 3.07 -0.58 4.07
C PHE A 13 2.13 -1.77 4.35
N GLY A 14 1.42 -2.21 3.33
CA GLY A 14 0.78 -3.51 3.33
C GLY A 14 0.70 -4.10 1.93
N LEU A 15 0.22 -5.33 1.86
CA LEU A 15 -0.22 -5.94 0.62
C LEU A 15 -1.29 -5.06 -0.03
N CYS A 16 -1.27 -4.99 -1.35
CA CYS A 16 -2.29 -4.35 -2.17
C CYS A 16 -3.06 -5.38 -2.98
N LEU A 17 -4.25 -4.97 -3.42
CA LEU A 17 -5.07 -5.72 -4.36
C LEU A 17 -4.90 -5.11 -5.74
N ILE A 18 -4.43 -5.92 -6.68
CA ILE A 18 -4.27 -5.57 -8.08
C ILE A 18 -5.30 -6.36 -8.88
N VAL A 19 -5.98 -5.67 -9.78
CA VAL A 19 -6.99 -6.27 -10.66
C VAL A 19 -6.76 -5.76 -12.07
N ARG A 20 -7.51 -6.30 -13.03
CA ARG A 20 -7.53 -5.76 -14.38
C ARG A 20 -8.11 -4.34 -14.38
N GLU A 21 -7.55 -3.47 -15.22
CA GLU A 21 -8.12 -2.16 -15.52
C GLU A 21 -9.61 -2.27 -15.88
N GLY A 22 -10.44 -1.37 -15.33
CA GLY A 22 -11.89 -1.36 -15.49
C GLY A 22 -12.66 -2.30 -14.56
N MET A 23 -11.99 -3.18 -13.82
CA MET A 23 -12.62 -4.10 -12.85
C MET A 23 -12.53 -3.62 -11.39
N GLU A 24 -11.90 -2.47 -11.15
CA GLU A 24 -11.64 -1.92 -9.81
C GLU A 24 -12.92 -1.70 -9.02
N SER A 25 -13.98 -1.29 -9.72
CA SER A 25 -15.29 -1.06 -9.11
C SER A 25 -16.03 -2.33 -8.73
N GLN A 26 -15.60 -3.50 -9.21
CA GLN A 26 -16.19 -4.81 -8.90
C GLN A 26 -15.55 -5.45 -7.66
N PHE A 27 -14.30 -5.12 -7.36
CA PHE A 27 -13.54 -5.68 -6.25
C PHE A 27 -13.28 -4.62 -5.19
N ARG A 28 -14.36 -4.19 -4.53
CA ARG A 28 -14.31 -3.10 -3.53
C ARG A 28 -13.87 -3.61 -2.17
N SER A 29 -14.01 -4.91 -1.92
CA SER A 29 -13.68 -5.58 -0.66
C SER A 29 -13.07 -6.96 -0.92
N PRO A 30 -12.28 -7.50 0.02
CA PRO A 30 -11.79 -8.89 -0.10
C PRO A 30 -12.92 -9.92 -0.29
N GLN A 31 -14.11 -9.65 0.24
CA GLN A 31 -15.28 -10.54 0.12
C GLN A 31 -15.79 -10.66 -1.32
N ASP A 32 -15.59 -9.65 -2.16
CA ASP A 32 -15.95 -9.69 -3.58
C ASP A 32 -15.12 -10.73 -4.36
N LEU A 33 -14.02 -11.21 -3.77
CA LEU A 33 -13.15 -12.25 -4.32
C LEU A 33 -13.46 -13.66 -3.79
N ALA A 34 -14.53 -13.84 -3.00
CA ALA A 34 -14.89 -15.16 -2.50
C ALA A 34 -15.07 -16.17 -3.65
N GLY A 35 -14.41 -17.32 -3.55
CA GLY A 35 -14.42 -18.36 -4.59
C GLY A 35 -13.63 -18.04 -5.87
N LYS A 36 -13.04 -16.84 -5.99
CA LYS A 36 -12.32 -16.37 -7.19
C LYS A 36 -10.90 -16.90 -7.24
N ARG A 37 -10.27 -16.74 -8.41
CA ARG A 37 -8.87 -17.10 -8.66
C ARG A 37 -7.99 -15.93 -8.24
N VAL A 38 -7.09 -16.16 -7.30
CA VAL A 38 -6.22 -15.12 -6.74
C VAL A 38 -4.77 -15.54 -6.96
N ALA A 39 -4.00 -14.72 -7.67
CA ALA A 39 -2.56 -14.85 -7.74
C ALA A 39 -1.89 -14.25 -6.51
N ILE A 40 -0.79 -14.85 -6.08
CA ILE A 40 0.18 -14.28 -5.16
C ILE A 40 1.60 -14.60 -5.67
N TYR A 41 2.55 -13.72 -5.38
CA TYR A 41 3.95 -14.17 -5.29
C TYR A 41 4.08 -15.16 -4.11
N ASP A 42 4.99 -16.12 -4.18
CA ASP A 42 5.20 -17.15 -3.14
C ASP A 42 5.77 -16.55 -1.84
N ASP A 43 4.92 -15.78 -1.16
CA ASP A 43 5.12 -15.13 0.10
C ASP A 43 4.13 -15.72 1.13
N PRO A 44 4.62 -16.30 2.23
CA PRO A 44 3.78 -16.81 3.31
C PRO A 44 2.85 -15.76 3.93
N ALA A 45 3.21 -14.47 3.91
CA ALA A 45 2.34 -13.42 4.45
C ALA A 45 1.13 -13.16 3.52
N ALA A 46 1.36 -13.05 2.22
CA ALA A 46 0.31 -12.97 1.21
C ALA A 46 -0.60 -14.21 1.24
N GLU A 47 -0.04 -15.43 1.26
CA GLU A 47 -0.82 -16.65 1.32
C GLU A 47 -1.73 -16.70 2.56
N ARG A 48 -1.15 -16.44 3.74
CA ARG A 48 -1.91 -16.43 5.00
C ARG A 48 -3.03 -15.39 4.95
N TRP A 49 -2.74 -14.21 4.42
CA TRP A 49 -3.72 -13.15 4.33
C TRP A 49 -4.89 -13.54 3.41
N VAL A 50 -4.62 -14.09 2.23
CA VAL A 50 -5.65 -14.54 1.28
C VAL A 50 -6.53 -15.63 1.91
N GLN A 51 -5.93 -16.64 2.54
CA GLN A 51 -6.67 -17.73 3.20
C GLN A 51 -7.61 -17.22 4.31
N GLN A 52 -7.19 -16.20 5.05
CA GLN A 52 -7.97 -15.65 6.17
C GLN A 52 -9.08 -14.70 5.71
N ASN A 53 -8.89 -13.99 4.59
CA ASN A 53 -9.74 -12.85 4.21
C ASN A 53 -10.58 -13.09 2.95
N ILE A 54 -10.25 -14.10 2.13
CA ILE A 54 -10.96 -14.41 0.88
C ILE A 54 -11.45 -15.86 0.93
N PRO A 55 -12.66 -16.10 1.47
CA PRO A 55 -13.21 -17.45 1.62
C PRO A 55 -13.30 -18.19 0.28
N GLY A 56 -12.75 -19.40 0.24
CA GLY A 56 -12.81 -20.26 -0.95
C GLY A 56 -11.95 -19.81 -2.13
N ALA A 57 -11.04 -18.85 -1.94
CA ALA A 57 -10.10 -18.42 -3.00
C ALA A 57 -9.33 -19.61 -3.58
N ARG A 58 -9.21 -19.64 -4.91
CA ARG A 58 -8.36 -20.57 -5.64
C ARG A 58 -7.00 -19.91 -5.86
N VAL A 59 -6.08 -20.15 -4.93
CA VAL A 59 -4.77 -19.48 -4.92
C VAL A 59 -3.84 -20.08 -5.96
N SER A 60 -3.29 -19.24 -6.83
CA SER A 60 -2.19 -19.58 -7.74
C SER A 60 -0.93 -18.91 -7.23
N LYS A 61 0.10 -19.71 -6.93
CA LYS A 61 1.38 -19.20 -6.45
C LYS A 61 2.35 -19.06 -7.61
N PHE A 62 2.99 -17.91 -7.69
CA PHE A 62 4.04 -17.63 -8.66
C PHE A 62 5.37 -17.49 -7.94
N SER A 63 6.44 -17.91 -8.60
CA SER A 63 7.83 -17.78 -8.14
C SER A 63 8.72 -17.44 -9.33
N GLY A 64 9.91 -16.90 -9.06
CA GLY A 64 10.80 -16.38 -10.10
C GLY A 64 10.52 -14.90 -10.38
N ASP A 65 10.84 -14.46 -11.60
CA ASP A 65 10.95 -13.03 -11.92
C ASP A 65 9.69 -12.43 -12.60
N SER A 66 8.70 -13.25 -12.98
CA SER A 66 7.49 -12.76 -13.67
C SER A 66 6.31 -13.75 -13.65
N GLY A 67 5.16 -13.33 -14.20
CA GLY A 67 4.01 -14.19 -14.51
C GLY A 67 2.73 -13.85 -13.73
N TRP A 68 2.84 -13.21 -12.57
CA TRP A 68 1.67 -12.91 -11.72
C TRP A 68 0.84 -11.73 -12.22
N PHE A 69 1.48 -10.70 -12.79
CA PHE A 69 0.76 -9.61 -13.45
C PHE A 69 0.11 -10.09 -14.74
N GLU A 70 0.84 -10.84 -15.57
CA GLU A 70 0.34 -11.39 -16.84
C GLU A 70 -0.86 -12.31 -16.62
N ALA A 71 -0.89 -13.05 -15.51
CA ALA A 71 -2.03 -13.88 -15.15
C ALA A 71 -3.31 -13.04 -14.96
N VAL A 72 -3.22 -11.83 -14.40
CA VAL A 72 -4.35 -10.89 -14.30
C VAL A 72 -4.69 -10.32 -15.68
N GLU A 73 -3.66 -9.88 -16.42
CA GLU A 73 -3.84 -9.29 -17.75
C GLU A 73 -4.46 -10.24 -18.78
N ASN A 74 -4.23 -11.55 -18.63
CA ASN A 74 -4.67 -12.59 -19.56
C ASN A 74 -5.87 -13.41 -19.05
N ASP A 75 -6.61 -12.92 -18.04
CA ASP A 75 -7.82 -13.55 -17.47
C ASP A 75 -7.56 -14.91 -16.81
N GLN A 76 -6.31 -15.24 -16.50
CA GLN A 76 -5.97 -16.51 -15.85
C GLN A 76 -6.31 -16.48 -14.36
N VAL A 77 -6.21 -15.30 -13.74
CA VAL A 77 -6.70 -15.01 -12.38
C VAL A 77 -7.59 -13.78 -12.38
N ASP A 78 -8.41 -13.63 -11.35
CA ASP A 78 -9.34 -12.50 -11.20
C ASP A 78 -8.69 -11.32 -10.45
N ALA A 79 -7.72 -11.61 -9.59
CA ALA A 79 -6.94 -10.60 -8.87
C ALA A 79 -5.55 -11.12 -8.48
N LEU A 80 -4.68 -10.19 -8.12
CA LEU A 80 -3.36 -10.41 -7.55
C LEU A 80 -3.29 -9.72 -6.18
N VAL A 81 -2.82 -10.44 -5.16
CA VAL A 81 -2.45 -9.87 -3.86
C VAL A 81 -0.93 -9.84 -3.78
N TYR A 82 -0.36 -8.64 -3.65
CA TYR A 82 1.08 -8.43 -3.77
C TYR A 82 1.61 -7.30 -2.89
N ASP A 83 2.92 -7.29 -2.63
CA ASP A 83 3.56 -6.26 -1.81
C ASP A 83 3.52 -4.90 -2.51
N TYR A 84 2.92 -3.91 -1.85
CA TYR A 84 2.72 -2.59 -2.46
C TYR A 84 4.00 -1.91 -2.95
N PRO A 85 5.12 -1.87 -2.19
CA PRO A 85 6.32 -1.19 -2.67
C PRO A 85 6.87 -1.77 -3.99
N PHE A 86 6.81 -3.10 -4.17
CA PHE A 86 7.16 -3.75 -5.43
C PHE A 86 6.11 -3.47 -6.51
N ALA A 87 4.83 -3.61 -6.16
CA ALA A 87 3.73 -3.34 -7.07
C ALA A 87 3.76 -1.92 -7.64
N ALA A 88 4.16 -0.91 -6.87
CA ALA A 88 4.22 0.48 -7.32
C ALA A 88 5.20 0.71 -8.48
N GLU A 89 6.26 -0.10 -8.57
CA GLU A 89 7.23 -0.05 -9.66
C GLU A 89 6.82 -0.99 -10.80
N GLU A 90 6.62 -2.26 -10.50
CA GLU A 90 6.42 -3.31 -11.51
C GLU A 90 5.14 -3.09 -12.33
N ILE A 91 4.08 -2.54 -11.72
CA ILE A 91 2.81 -2.31 -12.43
C ILE A 91 2.95 -1.36 -13.63
N LYS A 92 4.01 -0.54 -13.68
CA LYS A 92 4.29 0.37 -14.81
C LYS A 92 4.49 -0.37 -16.12
N GLU A 93 4.96 -1.62 -16.08
CA GLU A 93 5.14 -2.48 -17.25
C GLU A 93 3.87 -3.30 -17.58
N HIS A 94 2.82 -3.19 -16.75
CA HIS A 94 1.57 -3.95 -16.85
C HIS A 94 0.34 -3.04 -16.95
N PRO A 95 0.19 -2.29 -18.07
CA PRO A 95 -0.82 -1.24 -18.21
C PRO A 95 -2.27 -1.74 -18.22
N ARG A 96 -2.50 -3.06 -18.34
CA ARG A 96 -3.85 -3.65 -18.22
C ARG A 96 -4.21 -4.00 -16.78
N THR A 97 -3.37 -3.64 -15.82
CA THR A 97 -3.61 -3.85 -14.39
C THR A 97 -3.59 -2.54 -13.62
N VAL A 98 -4.21 -2.57 -12.45
CA VAL A 98 -4.37 -1.39 -11.61
C VAL A 98 -4.49 -1.81 -10.15
N ILE A 99 -3.90 -1.01 -9.26
CA ILE A 99 -4.12 -1.18 -7.82
C ILE A 99 -5.51 -0.66 -7.46
N ALA A 100 -6.36 -1.54 -6.94
CA ALA A 100 -7.72 -1.24 -6.52
C ALA A 100 -7.84 -0.97 -5.02
N ARG A 101 -6.92 -1.48 -4.21
CA ARG A 101 -6.94 -1.34 -2.73
C ARG A 101 -5.54 -1.46 -2.13
N TYR A 102 -5.26 -0.68 -1.09
CA TYR A 102 -4.04 -0.77 -0.28
C TYR A 102 -4.31 -1.37 1.11
N ASN A 103 -3.21 -1.61 1.85
CA ASN A 103 -3.19 -1.93 3.27
C ASN A 103 -4.11 -3.10 3.65
N LEU A 104 -4.03 -4.17 2.85
CA LEU A 104 -4.74 -5.41 3.13
C LEU A 104 -4.25 -6.02 4.45
N ASN A 105 -2.94 -5.94 4.72
CA ASN A 105 -2.34 -6.22 6.01
C ASN A 105 -1.56 -5.00 6.51
N GLN A 106 -0.92 -5.14 7.68
CA GLN A 106 0.07 -4.20 8.18
C GLN A 106 1.45 -4.86 8.15
N SER A 107 2.40 -4.21 7.50
CA SER A 107 3.78 -4.65 7.37
C SER A 107 4.73 -3.46 7.40
N LYS A 108 6.01 -3.74 7.58
CA LYS A 108 7.05 -2.71 7.58
C LYS A 108 8.35 -3.26 7.04
N TYR A 109 9.12 -2.43 6.36
CA TYR A 109 10.52 -2.71 6.09
C TYR A 109 11.41 -2.13 7.18
N ALA A 110 12.42 -2.91 7.55
CA ALA A 110 13.43 -2.57 8.52
C ALA A 110 14.79 -3.07 8.01
N VAL A 111 15.86 -2.41 8.44
CA VAL A 111 17.21 -2.84 8.13
C VAL A 111 17.56 -4.01 9.04
N GLY A 112 17.90 -5.16 8.46
CA GLY A 112 18.41 -6.30 9.18
C GLY A 112 19.91 -6.17 9.40
N VAL A 113 20.38 -6.40 10.63
CA VAL A 113 21.80 -6.42 10.97
C VAL A 113 22.17 -7.71 11.69
N PRO A 114 23.46 -8.10 11.72
CA PRO A 114 23.89 -9.29 12.45
C PRO A 114 23.46 -9.22 13.93
N LYS A 115 22.89 -10.33 14.42
CA LYS A 115 22.41 -10.44 15.79
C LYS A 115 23.50 -10.09 16.80
N GLY A 116 23.14 -9.27 17.79
CA GLY A 116 24.03 -8.80 18.84
C GLY A 116 24.88 -7.59 18.49
N ASN A 117 24.80 -7.07 17.25
CA ASN A 117 25.50 -5.84 16.86
C ASN A 117 24.72 -4.59 17.26
N TYR A 118 24.56 -4.37 18.57
CA TYR A 118 23.70 -3.32 19.11
C TYR A 118 24.17 -1.90 18.79
N ASP A 119 25.49 -1.69 18.66
CA ASP A 119 26.04 -0.39 18.25
C ASP A 119 25.58 -0.02 16.83
N LEU A 120 25.61 -0.97 15.90
CA LEU A 120 25.11 -0.74 14.54
C LEU A 120 23.60 -0.51 14.51
N ILE A 121 22.82 -1.25 15.31
CA ILE A 121 21.36 -1.01 15.42
C ILE A 121 21.09 0.41 15.91
N TYR A 122 21.81 0.87 16.93
CA TYR A 122 21.66 2.20 17.49
C TYR A 122 21.92 3.27 16.43
N GLU A 123 23.05 3.19 15.72
CA GLU A 123 23.41 4.14 14.66
C GLU A 123 22.42 4.13 13.49
N VAL A 124 21.98 2.95 13.06
CA VAL A 124 20.96 2.81 12.00
C VAL A 124 19.64 3.46 12.43
N ASN A 125 19.17 3.20 13.65
CA ASN A 125 17.93 3.80 14.16
C ASN A 125 18.03 5.32 14.22
N GLN A 126 19.14 5.87 14.71
CA GLN A 126 19.37 7.31 14.74
C GLN A 126 19.38 7.92 13.33
N ALA A 127 19.98 7.24 12.35
CA ALA A 127 19.99 7.69 10.96
C ALA A 127 18.58 7.67 10.34
N LEU A 128 17.81 6.60 10.58
CA LEU A 128 16.44 6.48 10.11
C LEU A 128 15.53 7.55 10.70
N ASP A 129 15.60 7.78 12.02
CA ASP A 129 14.77 8.78 12.69
C ASP A 129 15.08 10.20 12.16
N ARG A 130 16.36 10.53 11.97
CA ARG A 130 16.77 11.80 11.35
C ARG A 130 16.28 11.92 9.91
N PHE A 131 16.39 10.87 9.10
CA PHE A 131 15.97 10.92 7.69
C PHE A 131 14.45 11.06 7.55
N LYS A 132 13.67 10.29 8.31
CA LYS A 132 12.20 10.35 8.32
C LYS A 132 11.65 11.72 8.73
N ALA A 133 12.41 12.50 9.48
CA ALA A 133 12.06 13.87 9.86
C ALA A 133 12.32 14.91 8.75
N THR A 134 12.92 14.51 7.62
CA THR A 134 13.21 15.42 6.50
C THR A 134 12.15 15.38 5.40
N PRO A 135 11.97 16.46 4.63
CA PRO A 135 11.13 16.43 3.42
C PRO A 135 11.57 15.38 2.39
N ALA A 136 12.87 15.09 2.32
CA ALA A 136 13.44 14.14 1.37
C ALA A 136 12.86 12.72 1.51
N TYR A 137 12.49 12.31 2.73
CA TYR A 137 11.81 11.02 2.94
C TYR A 137 10.45 10.98 2.23
N VAL A 138 9.65 12.04 2.37
CA VAL A 138 8.34 12.15 1.73
C VAL A 138 8.48 12.29 0.21
N ASP A 139 9.49 13.02 -0.25
CA ASP A 139 9.75 13.19 -1.68
C ASP A 139 10.14 11.86 -2.34
N LEU A 140 10.99 11.06 -1.69
CA LEU A 140 11.34 9.71 -2.15
C LEU A 140 10.09 8.81 -2.22
N MET A 141 9.23 8.85 -1.20
CA MET A 141 7.98 8.11 -1.23
C MET A 141 7.08 8.54 -2.40
N ARG A 142 6.97 9.83 -2.69
CA ARG A 142 6.17 10.31 -3.82
C ARG A 142 6.75 9.90 -5.16
N GLU A 143 8.07 9.98 -5.31
CA GLU A 143 8.79 9.63 -6.54
C GLU A 143 8.58 8.16 -6.91
N TYR A 144 8.75 7.25 -5.94
CA TYR A 144 8.76 5.81 -6.22
C TYR A 144 7.42 5.11 -5.94
N LEU A 145 6.61 5.61 -5.01
CA LEU A 145 5.44 4.89 -4.53
C LEU A 145 4.11 5.53 -4.93
N SER A 146 4.08 6.73 -5.51
CA SER A 146 2.79 7.32 -5.93
C SER A 146 2.10 6.46 -6.99
N SER A 147 0.77 6.37 -6.90
CA SER A 147 -0.04 5.59 -7.84
C SER A 147 -0.74 6.48 -8.85
N SER A 148 -0.75 6.03 -10.10
CA SER A 148 -1.52 6.62 -11.20
C SER A 148 -2.98 6.13 -11.25
N SER A 149 -3.40 5.24 -10.34
CA SER A 149 -4.72 4.60 -10.38
C SER A 149 -5.85 5.61 -10.24
N GLU A 150 -6.72 5.67 -11.25
CA GLU A 150 -7.78 6.68 -11.32
C GLU A 150 -8.84 6.50 -10.23
N ILE A 151 -9.05 5.28 -9.71
CA ILE A 151 -10.05 5.01 -8.66
C ILE A 151 -9.79 5.83 -7.39
N PHE A 152 -8.52 6.15 -7.11
CA PHE A 152 -8.15 6.96 -5.96
C PHE A 152 -8.32 8.46 -6.20
N THR A 153 -8.51 8.89 -7.45
CA THR A 153 -8.68 10.31 -7.83
C THR A 153 -10.14 10.70 -8.12
N ARG A 154 -11.07 9.75 -8.05
CA ARG A 154 -12.51 9.97 -8.26
C ARG A 154 -13.22 10.22 -6.92
N ALA A 155 -14.17 11.16 -6.93
CA ALA A 155 -15.07 11.39 -5.81
C ALA A 155 -15.92 10.15 -5.50
N ILE A 156 -16.14 9.88 -4.21
CA ILE A 156 -16.97 8.76 -3.76
C ILE A 156 -18.40 9.26 -3.56
N ALA A 157 -19.33 8.76 -4.37
CA ALA A 157 -20.73 9.16 -4.30
C ALA A 157 -21.30 8.94 -2.88
N GLY A 158 -22.00 9.95 -2.36
CA GLY A 158 -22.61 9.91 -1.03
C GLY A 158 -21.63 10.05 0.14
N LYS A 159 -20.36 10.39 -0.10
CA LYS A 159 -19.37 10.71 0.94
C LYS A 159 -18.89 12.15 0.81
N LYS A 160 -18.58 12.78 1.95
CA LYS A 160 -17.81 14.02 1.96
C LYS A 160 -16.36 13.68 1.59
N THR A 161 -15.80 14.41 0.62
CA THR A 161 -14.45 14.14 0.13
C THR A 161 -13.61 15.40 0.02
N TYR A 162 -12.29 15.23 0.11
CA TYR A 162 -11.30 16.27 -0.12
C TYR A 162 -10.33 15.85 -1.24
N THR A 163 -10.11 16.72 -2.22
CA THR A 163 -9.09 16.49 -3.26
C THR A 163 -7.77 17.13 -2.84
N VAL A 164 -6.76 16.29 -2.64
CA VAL A 164 -5.41 16.68 -2.23
C VAL A 164 -4.81 17.68 -3.21
N LYS A 165 -4.26 18.77 -2.66
CA LYS A 165 -3.54 19.82 -3.39
C LYS A 165 -2.05 19.66 -3.22
N GLN A 166 -1.28 20.30 -4.10
CA GLN A 166 0.17 20.34 -4.00
C GLN A 166 0.60 20.94 -2.64
N GLY A 167 1.49 20.24 -1.95
CA GLY A 167 2.02 20.65 -0.64
C GLY A 167 1.15 20.29 0.56
N ASP A 168 -0.02 19.68 0.37
CA ASP A 168 -0.83 19.21 1.50
C ASP A 168 -0.13 18.10 2.30
N THR A 169 -0.38 18.09 3.60
CA THR A 169 -0.16 16.96 4.51
C THR A 169 -1.50 16.63 5.18
N LEU A 170 -1.68 15.40 5.71
CA LEU A 170 -2.90 15.05 6.43
C LEU A 170 -3.17 15.99 7.61
N SER A 171 -2.12 16.43 8.32
CA SER A 171 -2.21 17.41 9.42
C SER A 171 -2.68 18.79 8.95
N MET A 172 -2.20 19.28 7.81
CA MET A 172 -2.65 20.55 7.25
C MET A 172 -4.11 20.48 6.78
N ILE A 173 -4.50 19.36 6.16
CA ILE A 173 -5.89 19.11 5.76
C ILE A 173 -6.77 19.05 7.01
N ALA A 174 -6.37 18.32 8.05
CA ALA A 174 -7.11 18.25 9.31
C ALA A 174 -7.27 19.62 9.97
N GLN A 175 -6.23 20.44 10.02
CA GLN A 175 -6.32 21.80 10.55
C GLN A 175 -7.36 22.65 9.80
N ARG A 176 -7.39 22.55 8.46
CA ARG A 176 -8.26 23.36 7.61
C ARG A 176 -9.70 22.86 7.58
N GLU A 177 -9.90 21.55 7.51
CA GLU A 177 -11.22 20.93 7.29
C GLU A 177 -11.89 20.47 8.59
N LEU A 178 -11.10 20.18 9.63
CA LEU A 178 -11.56 19.61 10.91
C LEU A 178 -11.24 20.51 12.12
N GLY A 179 -10.51 21.60 11.91
CA GLY A 179 -10.18 22.61 12.92
C GLY A 179 -8.97 22.29 13.81
N GLU A 180 -8.37 21.11 13.70
CA GLU A 180 -7.28 20.66 14.56
C GLU A 180 -6.31 19.73 13.81
N THR A 181 -5.01 20.02 13.87
CA THR A 181 -3.97 19.19 13.23
C THR A 181 -3.99 17.75 13.72
N GLY A 182 -4.24 17.50 15.01
CA GLY A 182 -4.25 16.18 15.64
C GLY A 182 -5.29 15.20 15.07
N ARG A 183 -6.32 15.72 14.40
CA ARG A 183 -7.40 14.93 13.78
C ARG A 183 -7.01 14.30 12.43
N TRP A 184 -5.75 14.43 12.02
CA TRP A 184 -5.23 13.77 10.82
C TRP A 184 -5.42 12.25 10.84
N ARG A 185 -5.42 11.63 12.03
CA ARG A 185 -5.65 10.19 12.21
C ARG A 185 -7.04 9.75 11.75
N GLU A 186 -8.06 10.57 11.97
CA GLU A 186 -9.41 10.28 11.48
C GLU A 186 -9.44 10.23 9.94
N ILE A 187 -8.72 11.15 9.29
CA ILE A 187 -8.59 11.16 7.84
C ILE A 187 -7.82 9.92 7.38
N TRP A 188 -6.71 9.59 8.03
CA TRP A 188 -5.92 8.39 7.72
C TRP A 188 -6.75 7.10 7.85
N ASP A 189 -7.43 6.92 8.98
CA ASP A 189 -8.20 5.71 9.29
C ASP A 189 -9.34 5.47 8.28
N LEU A 190 -10.00 6.54 7.81
CA LEU A 190 -11.03 6.47 6.78
C LEU A 190 -10.51 6.13 5.39
N ASN A 191 -9.19 6.26 5.15
CA ASN A 191 -8.59 6.16 3.83
C ASN A 191 -7.48 5.11 3.73
N ARG A 192 -7.32 4.23 4.72
CA ARG A 192 -6.25 3.21 4.69
C ARG A 192 -6.32 2.31 3.46
N ASP A 193 -7.49 2.10 2.88
CA ASP A 193 -7.66 1.31 1.66
C ASP A 193 -7.36 2.07 0.36
N ARG A 194 -7.19 3.40 0.45
CA ARG A 194 -6.96 4.32 -0.68
C ARG A 194 -5.59 4.99 -0.63
N VAL A 195 -4.96 5.01 0.54
CA VAL A 195 -3.66 5.64 0.79
C VAL A 195 -2.76 4.61 1.41
N ALA A 196 -1.68 4.25 0.73
CA ALA A 196 -0.82 3.17 1.16
C ALA A 196 0.00 3.50 2.41
N ASN A 197 0.33 4.78 2.62
CA ASN A 197 1.06 5.24 3.80
C ASN A 197 0.57 6.63 4.19
N GLU A 198 0.47 6.92 5.49
CA GLU A 198 -0.01 8.20 6.02
C GLU A 198 0.78 9.43 5.51
N ASN A 199 2.05 9.25 5.14
CA ASN A 199 2.90 10.29 4.58
C ASN A 199 2.84 10.36 3.03
N LEU A 200 2.13 9.45 2.38
CA LEU A 200 2.04 9.34 0.92
C LEU A 200 0.70 9.83 0.39
N ILE A 201 0.46 11.14 0.55
CA ILE A 201 -0.58 11.84 -0.20
C ILE A 201 0.04 12.69 -1.31
N TYR A 202 -0.67 12.76 -2.44
CA TYR A 202 -0.21 13.42 -3.66
C TYR A 202 -1.36 14.14 -4.36
N PRO A 203 -1.07 15.16 -5.20
CA PRO A 203 -2.11 15.95 -5.85
C PRO A 203 -3.15 15.09 -6.57
N ARG A 204 -4.42 15.54 -6.54
CA ARG A 204 -5.61 14.87 -7.11
C ARG A 204 -6.09 13.62 -6.38
N LEU A 205 -5.33 13.06 -5.45
CA LEU A 205 -5.82 12.00 -4.58
C LEU A 205 -7.08 12.47 -3.85
N VAL A 206 -8.12 11.65 -3.83
CA VAL A 206 -9.39 11.96 -3.18
C VAL A 206 -9.48 11.18 -1.88
N LEU A 207 -9.54 11.94 -0.78
CA LEU A 207 -9.71 11.47 0.59
C LEU A 207 -11.18 11.53 0.98
N VAL A 208 -11.66 10.50 1.68
CA VAL A 208 -12.90 10.53 2.45
C VAL A 208 -12.69 11.34 3.71
N MET A 209 -13.64 12.22 4.02
CA MET A 209 -13.58 13.10 5.19
C MET A 209 -14.60 12.65 6.25
N PRO A 210 -14.28 12.85 7.55
CA PRO A 210 -15.25 12.74 8.64
C PRO A 210 -16.46 13.68 8.47
#